data_AF-A0A166E1V3-F1
#
_entry.id   AF-A0A166E1V3-F1
#
_cell.length_a   1.000
_cell.length_b   1.000
_cell.length_c   1.000
_cell.angle_alpha   90.00
_cell.angle_beta   90.00
_cell.angle_gamma   90.00
#
_symmetry.space_group_name_H-M   'P 1'
#
loop_
_entity.id
_entity.type
_entity.pdbx_description
1 polymer ?
#
loop_
_entity_poly.entity_id
_entity_poly.type
_entity_poly.pdbx_seq_one_letter_code
_entity_poly.pdbx_strand_id
1 'polypeptide(L)'
;MKITNLMGKDVIDSAGESLGKVDNLMIDENSGSIIGLNLKEKTGTSSYEESTIAFNEIESIEDTIHVNIYKSEFSDEEGFL
;
A
#
# COMPACT_ATOMS: atom_id res chain seq x y z
N MET A 1 -0.71 -18.16 0.42
CA MET A 1 -0.80 -17.04 1.39
C MET A 1 -2.27 -16.66 1.58
N LYS A 2 -2.68 -16.17 2.75
CA LYS A 2 -4.07 -15.72 3.00
C LYS A 2 -4.10 -14.19 3.02
N ILE A 3 -5.12 -13.59 2.42
CA ILE A 3 -5.32 -12.13 2.39
C ILE A 3 -5.36 -11.52 3.78
N THR A 4 -5.96 -12.22 4.74
CA THR A 4 -6.02 -11.80 6.15
C THR A 4 -4.63 -11.58 6.77
N ASN A 5 -3.59 -12.20 6.20
CA ASN A 5 -2.23 -12.03 6.68
C ASN A 5 -1.58 -10.76 6.13
N LEU A 6 -2.15 -10.12 5.10
CA LEU A 6 -1.63 -8.86 4.53
C LEU A 6 -2.08 -7.65 5.35
N MET A 7 -3.29 -7.71 5.90
CA MET A 7 -3.90 -6.59 6.62
C MET A 7 -3.04 -6.14 7.81
N GLY A 8 -2.77 -4.84 7.90
CA GLY A 8 -1.98 -4.22 8.96
C GLY A 8 -0.47 -4.38 8.85
N LYS A 9 0.05 -5.10 7.84
CA LYS A 9 1.49 -5.17 7.57
C LYS A 9 2.03 -3.82 7.16
N ASP A 10 3.24 -3.51 7.60
CA ASP A 10 3.97 -2.34 7.15
C ASP A 10 4.45 -2.53 5.71
N VAL A 11 4.27 -1.49 4.92
CA VAL A 11 4.78 -1.41 3.55
C VAL A 11 5.98 -0.48 3.55
N ILE A 12 7.08 -0.98 3.00
CA ILE A 12 8.40 -0.35 3.03
C ILE A 12 8.84 -0.07 1.61
N ASP A 13 9.25 1.16 1.36
CA ASP A 13 9.72 1.62 0.07
C ASP A 13 11.15 1.14 -0.23
N SER A 14 11.68 1.47 -1.41
CA SER A 14 13.02 1.09 -1.84
C SER A 14 14.15 1.74 -1.02
N ALA A 15 13.88 2.84 -0.31
CA ALA A 15 14.81 3.50 0.59
C ALA A 15 14.75 2.95 2.02
N GLY A 16 13.82 2.05 2.32
CA GLY A 16 13.59 1.52 3.66
C GLY A 16 12.63 2.37 4.51
N GLU A 17 11.93 3.34 3.91
CA GLU A 17 10.96 4.20 4.57
C GLU A 17 9.59 3.53 4.63
N SER A 18 8.84 3.78 5.71
CA SER A 18 7.46 3.30 5.81
C SER A 18 6.52 4.16 4.96
N LEU A 19 5.73 3.50 4.13
CA LEU A 19 4.61 4.07 3.36
C LEU A 19 3.27 3.93 4.08
N GLY A 20 3.28 3.39 5.30
CA GLY A 20 2.09 3.07 6.08
C GLY A 20 1.80 1.58 6.16
N LYS A 21 0.55 1.26 6.50
CA LYS A 21 0.08 -0.12 6.71
C LYS A 21 -1.01 -0.48 5.73
N VAL A 22 -1.04 -1.74 5.30
CA VAL A 22 -2.15 -2.25 4.48
C VAL A 22 -3.47 -2.12 5.22
N ASP A 23 -4.41 -1.39 4.64
CA ASP A 23 -5.77 -1.24 5.15
C ASP A 23 -6.77 -2.09 4.36
N ASN A 24 -6.61 -2.13 3.04
CA ASN A 24 -7.51 -2.86 2.16
C ASN A 24 -6.82 -3.33 0.86
N LEU A 25 -7.54 -4.14 0.08
CA LEU A 25 -7.14 -4.55 -1.26
C LEU A 25 -7.93 -3.77 -2.32
N MET A 26 -7.25 -3.44 -3.41
CA MET A 26 -7.92 -3.03 -4.63
C MET A 26 -8.22 -4.24 -5.49
N ILE A 27 -9.49 -4.38 -5.89
CA ILE A 27 -9.97 -5.49 -6.70
C ILE A 27 -10.57 -4.91 -7.97
N ASP A 28 -10.15 -5.41 -9.13
CA ASP A 28 -10.83 -5.14 -10.39
C ASP A 28 -12.19 -5.87 -10.37
N GLU A 29 -13.29 -5.12 -10.38
CA GLU A 29 -14.64 -5.66 -10.20
C GLU A 29 -15.10 -6.60 -11.33
N ASN A 30 -14.50 -6.47 -12.52
CA ASN A 30 -14.87 -7.28 -13.67
C ASN A 30 -14.24 -8.68 -13.63
N SER A 31 -12.95 -8.74 -13.28
CA SER A 31 -12.16 -9.97 -13.25
C SER A 31 -12.09 -10.61 -11.86
N GLY A 32 -12.35 -9.85 -10.80
CA GLY A 32 -12.13 -10.26 -9.42
C GLY A 32 -10.65 -10.34 -9.02
N SER A 33 -9.75 -9.80 -9.85
CA SER A 33 -8.30 -9.84 -9.61
C SER A 33 -7.87 -8.75 -8.65
N ILE A 34 -6.90 -9.05 -7.78
CA ILE A 34 -6.25 -8.03 -6.95
C ILE A 34 -5.33 -7.22 -7.84
N ILE A 35 -5.52 -5.90 -7.87
CA ILE A 35 -4.73 -4.96 -8.67
C ILE A 35 -3.82 -4.08 -7.83
N GLY A 36 -4.01 -4.06 -6.50
CA GLY A 36 -3.21 -3.25 -5.61
C GLY A 36 -3.60 -3.35 -4.14
N LEU A 37 -2.92 -2.56 -3.32
CA LEU A 37 -3.12 -2.43 -1.88
C LEU A 37 -3.41 -0.96 -1.55
N ASN A 38 -4.45 -0.72 -0.75
CA ASN A 38 -4.63 0.57 -0.11
C ASN A 38 -3.86 0.57 1.21
N LEU A 39 -3.09 1.63 1.42
CA LEU A 39 -2.32 1.87 2.63
C LEU A 39 -2.98 2.99 3.44
N LYS A 40 -2.77 2.94 4.75
CA LYS A 40 -3.01 4.07 5.65
C LYS A 40 -1.72 4.45 6.36
N GLU A 41 -1.37 5.72 6.29
CA GLU A 41 -0.28 6.31 7.05
C GLU A 41 -0.85 7.25 8.11
N LYS A 42 -0.40 7.11 9.37
CA LYS A 42 -0.85 7.98 10.45
C LYS A 42 -0.06 9.30 10.41
N THR A 43 -0.73 10.41 10.13
CA THR A 43 -0.11 11.74 10.00
C THR A 43 -0.34 12.66 11.20
N GLY A 44 -1.22 12.27 12.13
CA GLY A 44 -1.51 13.04 13.34
C GLY A 44 -2.14 12.21 14.45
N THR A 45 -2.68 12.86 15.49
CA THR A 45 -3.30 12.13 16.63
C THR A 45 -4.49 11.28 16.19
N SER A 46 -5.31 11.80 15.26
CA SER A 46 -6.53 11.16 14.75
C SER A 46 -6.65 11.25 13.22
N SER A 47 -5.57 11.60 12.53
CA SER A 47 -5.55 11.79 11.07
C SER A 47 -4.75 10.69 10.39
N TYR A 48 -5.24 10.29 9.22
CA TYR A 48 -4.60 9.31 8.35
C TYR A 48 -4.59 9.85 6.92
N GLU A 49 -3.55 9.51 6.19
CA GLU A 49 -3.50 9.65 4.74
C GLU A 49 -3.63 8.26 4.11
N GLU A 50 -4.43 8.19 3.06
CA GLU A 50 -4.65 6.98 2.29
C GLU A 50 -3.90 7.07 0.97
N SER A 51 -3.41 5.93 0.51
CA SER A 51 -2.57 5.85 -0.67
C SER A 51 -2.58 4.43 -1.25
N THR A 52 -2.10 4.28 -2.48
CA THR A 52 -2.31 3.07 -3.26
C THR A 52 -1.02 2.54 -3.85
N ILE A 53 -0.77 1.25 -3.66
CA ILE A 53 0.31 0.50 -4.30
C ILE A 53 -0.27 -0.43 -5.33
N ALA A 54 0.14 -0.29 -6.60
CA ALA A 54 -0.21 -1.24 -7.63
C ALA A 54 0.53 -2.58 -7.41
N PHE A 55 -0.13 -3.70 -7.73
CA PHE A 55 0.39 -5.04 -7.42
C PHE A 55 1.72 -5.34 -8.12
N ASN A 56 1.99 -4.71 -9.28
CA ASN A 56 3.24 -4.84 -10.03
C ASN A 56 4.43 -4.15 -9.35
N GLU A 57 4.19 -3.25 -8.39
CA GLU A 57 5.24 -2.57 -7.63
C GLU A 57 5.70 -3.39 -6.41
N ILE A 58 5.01 -4.48 -6.07
CA ILE A 58 5.37 -5.33 -4.94
C ILE A 58 6.55 -6.23 -5.32
N GLU A 59 7.66 -6.05 -4.61
CA GLU A 59 8.87 -6.85 -4.78
C GLU A 59 8.81 -8.14 -3.95
N SER A 60 8.44 -8.04 -2.66
CA SER A 60 8.38 -9.19 -1.76
C SER A 60 7.30 -9.04 -0.68
N ILE A 61 6.81 -10.18 -0.19
CA ILE A 61 5.84 -10.26 0.90
C ILE A 61 6.37 -11.24 1.95
N GLU A 62 6.87 -10.69 3.05
CA GLU A 62 7.41 -11.43 4.20
C GLU A 62 6.72 -10.96 5.48
N ASP A 63 7.48 -10.55 6.50
CA ASP A 63 6.95 -9.87 7.69
C ASP A 63 6.48 -8.45 7.36
N THR A 64 7.22 -7.76 6.50
CA THR A 64 6.90 -6.50 5.83
C THR A 64 6.62 -6.74 4.34
N ILE A 65 5.99 -5.78 3.68
CA ILE A 65 5.82 -5.76 2.23
C ILE A 65 6.83 -4.78 1.66
N HIS A 66 7.69 -5.22 0.75
CA HIS A 66 8.68 -4.37 0.10
C HIS A 66 8.19 -4.00 -1.29
N VAL A 67 8.31 -2.72 -1.64
CA VAL A 67 7.88 -2.19 -2.94
C VAL A 67 9.02 -1.51 -3.67
N ASN A 68 9.03 -1.63 -4.99
CA ASN A 68 10.04 -1.04 -5.86
C ASN A 68 9.67 0.39 -6.29
N ILE A 69 9.25 1.21 -5.33
CA ILE A 69 8.98 2.65 -5.52
C ILE A 69 9.62 3.45 -4.39
N TYR A 70 9.80 4.75 -4.58
CA TYR A 70 10.22 5.68 -3.53
C TYR A 70 9.04 6.47 -2.97
N LYS A 71 9.03 6.75 -1.65
CA LYS A 71 7.99 7.56 -1.00
C LYS A 71 7.80 8.94 -1.65
N SER A 72 8.86 9.54 -2.19
CA SER A 72 8.78 10.81 -2.92
C SER A 72 7.99 10.74 -4.22
N GLU A 73 7.83 9.55 -4.80
CA GLU A 73 7.05 9.31 -6.03
C GLU A 73 5.58 9.00 -5.69
N PHE A 74 5.29 8.89 -4.39
CA PHE A 74 4.00 8.46 -3.83
C PHE A 74 3.13 9.64 -3.39
N SER A 75 3.73 10.82 -3.18
CA SER A 75 3.08 11.97 -2.54
C SER A 75 2.26 12.88 -3.47
N ASP A 76 2.19 12.59 -4.77
CA ASP A 76 1.74 13.58 -5.77
C ASP A 76 0.37 13.32 -6.40
N GLU A 77 -0.39 12.30 -5.98
CA GLU A 77 -1.73 12.08 -6.52
C GLU A 77 -2.83 12.62 -5.60
N GLU A 78 -2.93 13.96 -5.59
CA GLU A 78 -4.21 14.63 -5.38
C GLU A 78 -5.24 14.12 -6.42
N GLY A 79 -6.16 13.28 -5.97
CA GLY A 79 -7.52 13.22 -6.52
C GLY A 79 -7.75 12.24 -7.67
N PHE A 80 -8.30 11.07 -7.33
CA PHE A 80 -9.27 10.40 -8.20
C PHE A 80 -10.68 10.69 -7.68
N LEU A 81 -11.38 11.60 -8.38
CA LEU A 81 -12.85 11.74 -8.41
C LEU A 81 -13.40 11.01 -9.63
#